data_AF-A0A8T5RPW7-F1
#
_entry.id   AF-A0A8T5RPW7-F1
#
_cell.length_a   1.000
_cell.length_b   1.000
_cell.length_c   1.000
_cell.angle_alpha   90.00
_cell.angle_beta   90.00
_cell.angle_gamma   90.00
#
_symmetry.space_group_name_H-M   'P 1'
#
loop_
_entity.id
_entity.type
_entity.pdbx_description
1 polymer ?
#
loop_
_entity_poly.entity_id
_entity_poly.type
_entity_poly.pdbx_seq_one_letter_code
_entity_poly.pdbx_strand_id
1 'polypeptide(L)'
;MKLRLILKTKTKKNKEISIKFPISPSKHIGFINFINLALNQELPIDLSFEKISKTGEREESKIFGRFTLEGKTDSQLSELEEQIQETDRKRKKAQQKRKQK
;
A
#
# COMPACT_ATOMS: atom_id res chain seq x y z
N MET A 1 6.96 -11.66 9.14
CA MET A 1 6.44 -11.03 7.90
C MET A 1 6.41 -9.51 8.08
N LYS A 2 6.66 -8.72 7.02
CA LYS A 2 6.46 -7.25 7.03
C LYS A 2 5.35 -6.91 6.04
N LEU A 3 4.27 -6.28 6.52
CA LEU A 3 3.12 -5.91 5.69
C LEU A 3 2.96 -4.38 5.66
N ARG A 4 2.63 -3.82 4.48
CA ARG A 4 2.47 -2.38 4.26
C ARG A 4 1.32 -2.10 3.30
N LEU A 5 0.51 -1.10 3.61
CA LEU A 5 -0.40 -0.48 2.66
C LEU A 5 0.37 0.54 1.83
N ILE A 6 0.24 0.48 0.50
CA ILE A 6 0.91 1.40 -0.42
C ILE A 6 -0.17 2.15 -1.18
N LEU A 7 -0.23 3.47 -1.01
CA LEU A 7 -1.07 4.35 -1.81
C LEU A 7 -0.18 5.01 -2.87
N LYS A 8 -0.58 4.91 -4.14
CA LYS A 8 0.13 5.52 -5.27
C LYS A 8 -0.80 6.49 -5.99
N THR A 9 -0.26 7.61 -6.44
CA THR A 9 -0.98 8.54 -7.31
C THR A 9 -0.01 9.23 -8.27
N LYS A 10 -0.55 9.95 -9.25
CA LYS A 10 0.21 10.73 -10.23
C LYS A 10 -0.04 12.21 -10.02
N THR A 11 1.01 13.01 -10.12
CA THR A 11 0.90 14.47 -10.13
C THR A 11 0.41 14.95 -11.50
N LYS A 12 -0.02 16.22 -11.60
CA LYS A 12 -0.39 16.86 -12.87
C LYS A 12 0.72 16.80 -13.94
N LYS A 13 1.99 16.64 -13.54
CA LYS A 13 3.15 16.49 -14.43
C LYS A 13 3.47 15.03 -14.75
N ASN A 14 2.52 14.11 -14.54
CA ASN A 14 2.66 12.66 -14.74
C ASN A 14 3.77 11.99 -13.91
N LYS A 15 4.31 12.67 -12.90
CA LYS A 15 5.25 12.07 -11.93
C LYS A 15 4.48 11.22 -10.93
N GLU A 16 4.90 9.97 -10.76
CA GLU A 16 4.35 9.07 -9.74
C GLU A 16 4.87 9.42 -8.34
N ILE A 17 3.96 9.42 -7.38
CA ILE A 17 4.25 9.57 -5.96
C ILE A 17 3.57 8.44 -5.18
N SER A 18 4.22 7.97 -4.12
CA SER A 18 3.70 6.89 -3.29
C SER A 18 3.95 7.17 -1.81
N ILE A 19 2.97 6.86 -0.97
CA ILE A 19 3.10 6.83 0.49
C ILE A 19 2.90 5.39 0.98
N LYS A 20 3.65 5.00 2.01
CA LYS A 20 3.68 3.62 2.54
C LYS A 20 3.36 3.64 4.03
N PHE A 21 2.29 2.96 4.41
CA PHE A 21 1.88 2.82 5.81
C PHE A 21 2.22 1.41 6.29
N PRO A 22 3.10 1.27 7.31
CA PRO A 22 3.36 -0.03 7.90
C PRO A 22 2.14 -0.53 8.67
N ILE A 23 1.76 -1.78 8.46
CA ILE A 23 0.74 -2.44 9.25
C ILE A 23 1.46 -3.18 10.39
N SER A 24 1.07 -2.92 11.63
CA SER A 24 1.68 -3.56 12.79
C SER A 24 1.42 -5.06 12.79
N PRO A 25 2.35 -5.91 13.29
CA PRO A 25 2.16 -7.36 13.33
C PRO A 25 0.85 -7.80 13.97
N SER A 26 0.43 -7.12 15.05
CA SER A 26 -0.84 -7.38 15.74
C SER A 26 -2.09 -7.14 14.89
N LYS A 27 -1.97 -6.44 13.76
CA LYS A 27 -3.07 -6.14 12.84
C LYS A 27 -2.98 -6.91 11.52
N HIS A 28 -1.94 -7.71 11.30
CA HIS A 28 -1.74 -8.43 10.03
C HIS A 28 -2.91 -9.36 9.71
N ILE A 29 -3.29 -10.22 10.67
CA ILE A 29 -4.36 -11.22 10.45
C ILE A 29 -5.70 -10.51 10.18
N GLY A 30 -6.06 -9.54 11.02
CA GLY A 30 -7.31 -8.77 10.83
C GLY A 30 -7.35 -8.03 9.49
N PHE A 31 -6.23 -7.42 9.08
CA PHE A 31 -6.13 -6.74 7.79
C PHE A 31 -6.27 -7.71 6.61
N ILE A 32 -5.58 -8.85 6.64
CA ILE A 32 -5.66 -9.88 5.58
C ILE A 32 -7.10 -10.41 5.47
N ASN A 33 -7.72 -10.73 6.60
CA ASN A 33 -9.09 -11.24 6.62
C ASN A 33 -10.08 -10.21 6.06
N PHE A 34 -9.91 -8.93 6.41
CA PHE A 34 -10.73 -7.85 5.85
C PHE A 34 -10.60 -7.74 4.33
N ILE A 35 -9.37 -7.75 3.80
CA ILE A 35 -9.11 -7.68 2.36
C ILE A 35 -9.73 -8.87 1.64
N ASN A 36 -9.54 -10.09 2.16
CA ASN A 36 -10.12 -11.31 1.58
C ASN A 36 -11.65 -11.26 1.60
N LEU A 37 -12.25 -10.76 2.68
CA LEU A 37 -13.70 -10.60 2.78
C LEU A 37 -14.21 -9.64 1.70
N ALA A 38 -13.60 -8.46 1.58
CA ALA A 38 -13.99 -7.45 0.60
C ALA A 38 -13.84 -7.95 -0.84
N LEU A 39 -12.76 -8.67 -1.14
CA LEU A 39 -12.54 -9.29 -2.45
C LEU A 39 -13.59 -10.37 -2.77
N ASN A 40 -13.84 -11.28 -1.83
CA ASN A 40 -14.75 -12.41 -2.05
C ASN A 40 -16.22 -12.00 -2.15
N GLN A 41 -16.59 -10.89 -1.50
CA GLN A 41 -17.97 -10.38 -1.54
C GLN A 41 -18.20 -9.41 -2.70
N GLU A 42 -17.15 -9.01 -3.42
CA GLU A 42 -17.21 -8.00 -4.48
C GLU A 42 -17.86 -6.68 -4.02
N LEU A 43 -17.82 -6.41 -2.72
CA LEU A 43 -18.41 -5.22 -2.13
C LEU A 43 -17.39 -4.08 -2.05
N PRO A 44 -17.84 -2.83 -2.26
CA PRO A 44 -16.96 -1.68 -2.16
C PRO A 44 -16.50 -1.46 -0.71
N ILE A 45 -15.26 -1.01 -0.56
CA ILE A 45 -14.71 -0.56 0.71
C ILE A 45 -14.65 0.97 0.76
N ASP A 46 -14.93 1.51 1.94
CA ASP A 46 -14.84 2.94 2.22
C ASP A 46 -13.50 3.26 2.91
N LEU A 47 -12.77 4.20 2.33
CA LEU A 47 -11.60 4.84 2.92
C LEU A 47 -11.99 6.24 3.37
N SER A 48 -12.08 6.44 4.67
CA SER A 48 -12.22 7.76 5.29
C SER A 48 -11.05 8.03 6.24
N PHE A 49 -11.00 9.26 6.76
CA PHE A 49 -9.96 9.68 7.69
C PHE A 49 -10.59 10.09 9.01
N GLU A 50 -10.06 9.60 10.12
CA GLU A 50 -10.50 10.00 11.46
C GLU A 50 -9.44 10.90 12.09
N LYS A 51 -9.86 12.06 12.61
CA LYS A 51 -9.01 12.94 13.40
C LYS A 51 -9.26 12.66 14.88
N ILE A 52 -8.18 12.36 15.60
CA ILE A 52 -8.23 12.14 17.05
C ILE A 52 -7.62 13.35 17.74
N SER A 53 -8.40 14.04 18.56
CA SER A 53 -7.94 15.19 19.34
C SER A 53 -7.08 14.76 20.53
N LYS A 54 -6.43 15.72 21.20
CA LYS A 54 -5.70 15.45 22.46
C LYS A 54 -6.62 14.97 23.59
N THR A 55 -7.91 15.31 23.53
CA THR A 55 -8.93 14.87 24.51
C THR A 55 -9.52 13.50 24.18
N GLY A 56 -9.14 12.90 23.03
CA GLY A 56 -9.63 11.60 22.58
C GLY A 56 -10.94 11.66 21.79
N GLU A 57 -11.48 12.86 21.57
CA GLU A 57 -12.62 13.06 20.67
C GLU A 57 -12.25 12.71 19.24
N ARG A 58 -13.18 12.04 18.56
CA ARG A 58 -13.02 11.55 17.20
C ARG A 58 -13.95 12.31 16.28
N GLU A 59 -13.37 12.89 15.24
CA GLU A 59 -14.10 13.60 14.19
C GLU A 59 -13.78 12.93 12.85
N GLU A 60 -14.82 12.47 12.16
CA GLU A 60 -14.66 11.93 10.80
C GLU A 60 -14.43 13.07 9.81
N SER A 61 -13.42 12.88 8.95
CA SER A 61 -13.10 13.81 7.88
C SER A 61 -14.14 13.77 6.78
N LYS A 62 -14.41 14.92 6.17
CA LYS A 62 -15.22 15.03 4.95
C LYS A 62 -14.58 14.35 3.74
N ILE A 63 -13.29 14.00 3.82
CA ILE A 63 -12.58 13.32 2.75
C ILE A 63 -12.85 11.83 2.87
N PHE A 64 -13.48 11.27 1.85
CA PHE A 64 -13.70 9.83 1.74
C PHE A 64 -13.49 9.36 0.29
N GLY A 65 -13.27 8.07 0.12
CA GLY A 65 -13.24 7.41 -1.17
C GLY A 65 -13.84 6.02 -1.05
N ARG A 66 -14.61 5.62 -2.05
CA ARG A 66 -15.22 4.29 -2.14
C ARG A 66 -14.61 3.56 -3.33
N PHE A 67 -14.12 2.34 -3.12
CA PHE A 67 -13.52 1.55 -4.19
C PHE A 67 -13.72 0.05 -3.99
N THR A 68 -13.81 -0.68 -5.09
CA THR A 68 -13.81 -2.15 -5.07
C THR A 68 -12.36 -2.63 -5.22
N LEU A 69 -12.03 -3.71 -4.51
CA LEU A 69 -10.73 -4.35 -4.66
C LEU A 69 -10.76 -5.30 -5.85
N GLU A 70 -9.67 -5.34 -6.60
CA GLU A 70 -9.48 -6.28 -7.70
C GLU A 70 -8.29 -7.19 -7.40
N GLY A 71 -8.49 -8.49 -7.56
CA GLY A 71 -7.41 -9.46 -7.54
C GLY A 71 -6.57 -9.30 -8.81
N LYS A 72 -5.25 -9.23 -8.66
CA LYS A 72 -4.36 -9.25 -9.81
C LYS A 72 -4.32 -10.66 -10.40
N THR A 73 -4.30 -10.74 -11.71
CA THR A 73 -4.06 -11.99 -12.45
C THR A 73 -2.62 -12.48 -12.25
N ASP A 74 -2.37 -13.76 -12.51
CA ASP A 74 -1.04 -14.37 -12.37
C ASP A 74 0.02 -13.69 -13.23
N SER A 75 -0.35 -13.22 -14.44
CA SER A 75 0.55 -12.45 -15.31
C SER A 75 0.94 -11.12 -14.70
N GLN A 76 -0.02 -10.37 -14.16
CA GLN A 76 0.23 -9.11 -13.47
C GLN A 76 1.09 -9.32 -12.22
N LEU A 77 0.89 -10.41 -11.48
CA LEU A 77 1.73 -10.75 -10.33
C LEU A 77 3.18 -11.00 -10.74
N SER A 78 3.39 -11.78 -11.80
CA SER A 78 4.73 -12.08 -12.35
C SER A 78 5.47 -10.81 -12.79
N GLU A 79 4.82 -9.90 -13.54
CA GLU A 79 5.41 -8.62 -13.95
C GLU A 79 5.82 -7.76 -12.74
N LEU A 80 5.01 -7.76 -11.68
CA LEU A 80 5.32 -7.05 -10.44
C LEU A 80 6.52 -7.64 -9.71
N GLU A 81 6.65 -8.97 -9.68
CA GLU A 81 7.81 -9.64 -9.09
C GLU A 81 9.09 -9.32 -9.86
N GLU A 82 9.05 -9.32 -11.19
CA GLU A 82 10.19 -8.94 -12.04
C GLU A 82 10.64 -7.51 -11.78
N GLN A 83 9.70 -6.55 -11.72
CA GLN A 83 10.00 -5.15 -11.40
C GLN A 83 10.64 -4.98 -10.02
N ILE A 84 10.17 -5.75 -9.03
CA ILE A 84 10.74 -5.75 -7.67
C ILE A 84 12.17 -6.29 -7.71
N GLN A 85 12.40 -7.42 -8.38
CA GLN A 85 13.73 -8.01 -8.49
C GLN A 85 14.71 -7.08 -9.22
N GLU A 86 14.28 -6.44 -10.31
CA GLU A 86 15.11 -5.51 -11.06
C GLU A 86 15.49 -4.29 -10.21
N THR A 87 14.53 -3.74 -9.46
CA THR A 87 14.75 -2.62 -8.53
C THR A 87 15.75 -2.98 -7.45
N ASP A 88 15.65 -4.19 -6.88
CA ASP A 88 16.57 -4.67 -5.85
C ASP A 88 17.97 -4.95 -6.39
N ARG A 89 18.09 -5.49 -7.62
CA ARG A 89 19.38 -5.61 -8.32
C ARG A 89 20.03 -4.24 -8.52
N LYS A 90 19.27 -3.24 -8.98
CA LYS A 90 19.77 -1.85 -9.15
C LYS A 90 20.24 -1.26 -7.81
N ARG A 91 19.49 -1.46 -6.73
CA ARG A 91 19.87 -1.01 -5.37
C ARG A 91 21.15 -1.66 -4.86
N LYS A 92 21.30 -2.98 -4.99
CA LYS A 92 22.50 -3.71 -4.58
C LYS A 92 23.75 -3.22 -5.33
N LYS A 93 23.64 -3.04 -6.65
CA LYS A 93 24.73 -2.48 -7.48
C LYS A 93 25.13 -1.07 -7.03
N ALA A 94 24.15 -0.21 -6.74
CA ALA A 94 24.41 1.14 -6.26
C ALA A 94 25.09 1.17 -4.87
N GLN A 95 24.71 0.26 -3.96
CA GLN A 95 25.33 0.13 -2.64
C GLN A 95 26.78 -0.38 -2.73
N GLN A 96 27.08 -1.33 -3.60
CA GLN A 96 28.46 -1.81 -3.81
C GLN A 96 29.38 -0.70 -4.33
N LYS A 97 28.93 0.08 -5.31
CA LYS A 97 29.70 1.24 -5.83
C LYS A 97 30.01 2.30 -4.78
N ARG A 98 29.15 2.47 -3.76
CA ARG A 98 29.38 3.41 -2.65
C ARG A 98 30.37 2.90 -1.60
N LYS A 99 30.55 1.58 -1.47
CA LYS A 99 31.51 0.97 -0.53
C LYS A 99 32.93 0.88 -1.10
N GLN A 100 33.08 0.99 -2.42
CA GLN A 100 34.37 0.96 -3.12
C GLN A 100 34.97 2.36 -3.35
N LYS A 101 34.30 3.40 -2.84
CA LYS A 101 34.79 4.79 -2.77
C LYS A 101 35.14 5.09 -1.32
#